data_AF-A0A7S2JD76-F1
#
_entry.id   AF-A0A7S2JD76-F1
#
_cell.length_a   1.000
_cell.length_b   1.000
_cell.length_c   1.000
_cell.angle_alpha   90.00
_cell.angle_beta   90.00
_cell.angle_gamma   90.00
#
_symmetry.space_group_name_H-M   'P 1'
#
loop_
_entity.id
_entity.type
_entity.pdbx_description
1 polymer ?
#
loop_
_entity_poly.entity_id
_entity_poly.type
_entity_poly.pdbx_seq_one_letter_code
_entity_poly.pdbx_strand_id
1 'polypeptide(L)'
;AAQRRAFGFEVHVNASSAGPGAGNGVFIAGQVPPGSLVLFYPGVSIDAADMLLLPGGTRAFDGNEYLMARYDRTIIDASPRALKVLPPDAIGCPLSVAQMVNHPPEGKLPSVVPAAIDWGIDMGLHEDLVPLLPNVSYQHSASAQKLLAAGSGGEPIERNLLDHFRASLAEGVRPPEPEEGPILKGLGFITTRVLHDEELFLNYRFNPRNGYPKWYTPVDQEEDTRRWA
;
A
#
# COMPACT_ATOMS: atom_id res chain seq x y z
N ALA A 1 22.74 -13.73 4.34
CA ALA A 1 23.37 -13.66 5.69
C ALA A 1 22.79 -12.56 6.59
N ALA A 2 22.83 -11.27 6.19
CA ALA A 2 22.31 -10.18 7.02
C ALA A 2 20.79 -10.26 7.24
N GLN A 3 20.01 -10.52 6.18
CA GLN A 3 18.55 -10.69 6.27
C GLN A 3 18.16 -11.85 7.20
N ARG A 4 18.75 -13.06 7.03
CA ARG A 4 18.48 -14.19 7.95
C ARG A 4 18.76 -13.85 9.40
N ARG A 5 19.84 -13.09 9.68
CA ARG A 5 20.16 -12.65 11.03
C ARG A 5 19.12 -11.67 11.59
N ALA A 6 18.58 -10.79 10.75
CA ALA A 6 17.61 -9.77 11.15
C ALA A 6 16.18 -10.32 11.29
N PHE A 7 15.74 -11.17 10.36
CA PHE A 7 14.34 -11.56 10.20
C PHE A 7 14.09 -13.07 10.33
N GLY A 8 15.14 -13.90 10.30
CA GLY A 8 15.02 -15.36 10.24
C GLY A 8 14.85 -15.94 8.83
N PHE A 9 14.63 -15.09 7.83
CA PHE A 9 14.46 -15.45 6.41
C PHE A 9 15.15 -14.43 5.50
N GLU A 10 15.18 -14.71 4.20
CA GLU A 10 15.64 -13.78 3.16
C GLU A 10 14.51 -13.52 2.17
N VAL A 11 14.40 -12.27 1.73
CA VAL A 11 13.52 -11.84 0.65
C VAL A 11 14.34 -11.68 -0.61
N HIS A 12 13.82 -12.24 -1.71
CA HIS A 12 14.40 -12.14 -3.04
C HIS A 12 13.35 -11.73 -4.05
N VAL A 13 13.75 -10.89 -5.01
CA VAL A 13 12.94 -10.59 -6.19
C VAL A 13 13.56 -11.33 -7.36
N ASN A 14 12.79 -12.20 -8.01
CA ASN A 14 13.22 -13.01 -9.15
C ASN A 14 12.09 -13.10 -10.19
N ALA A 15 12.35 -13.71 -11.34
CA ALA A 15 11.30 -14.00 -12.33
C ALA A 15 10.17 -14.83 -11.70
N SER A 16 8.93 -14.40 -11.88
CA SER A 16 7.75 -15.02 -11.27
C SER A 16 7.37 -16.34 -11.93
N SER A 17 6.80 -17.25 -11.14
CA SER A 17 6.15 -18.48 -11.60
C SER A 17 4.64 -18.33 -11.83
N ALA A 18 4.06 -17.13 -11.67
CA ALA A 18 2.62 -16.87 -11.82
C ALA A 18 2.11 -16.99 -13.27
N GLY A 19 2.99 -17.19 -14.24
CA GLY A 19 2.64 -17.43 -15.64
C GLY A 19 3.30 -16.46 -16.62
N PRO A 20 3.00 -16.61 -17.91
CA PRO A 20 3.60 -15.78 -18.96
C PRO A 20 3.26 -14.29 -18.76
N GLY A 21 4.29 -13.44 -18.73
CA GLY A 21 4.12 -11.99 -18.60
C GLY A 21 3.94 -11.48 -17.17
N ALA A 22 3.99 -12.34 -16.15
CA ALA A 22 3.91 -11.94 -14.74
C ALA A 22 5.13 -11.13 -14.24
N GLY A 23 6.20 -11.05 -15.05
CA GLY A 23 7.39 -10.29 -14.71
C GLY A 23 8.11 -10.90 -13.52
N ASN A 24 8.39 -10.07 -12.51
CA ASN A 24 9.05 -10.49 -11.28
C ASN A 24 8.03 -10.84 -10.19
N GLY A 25 8.43 -11.72 -9.29
CA GLY A 25 7.72 -12.08 -8.07
C GLY A 25 8.63 -11.97 -6.86
N VAL A 26 8.03 -12.06 -5.67
CA VAL A 26 8.75 -12.02 -4.39
C VAL A 26 8.85 -13.41 -3.81
N PHE A 27 10.04 -13.81 -3.42
CA PHE A 27 10.36 -15.13 -2.90
C PHE A 27 10.92 -15.01 -1.49
N ILE A 28 10.53 -15.95 -0.63
CA ILE A 28 11.10 -16.13 0.69
C ILE A 28 12.07 -17.30 0.64
N ALA A 29 13.25 -17.15 1.23
CA ALA A 29 14.17 -18.25 1.49
C ALA A 29 14.33 -18.46 3.00
N GLY A 30 14.10 -19.69 3.47
CA GLY A 30 13.93 -20.07 4.86
C GLY A 30 12.52 -20.57 5.17
N GLN A 31 12.27 -20.81 6.46
CA GLN A 31 10.97 -21.23 6.98
C GLN A 31 10.33 -20.09 7.78
N VAL A 32 9.09 -19.72 7.43
CA VAL A 32 8.37 -18.63 8.10
C VAL A 32 7.03 -19.15 8.63
N PRO A 33 6.75 -19.02 9.95
CA PRO A 33 5.48 -19.44 10.54
C PRO A 33 4.27 -18.64 10.01
N PRO A 34 3.04 -19.16 10.10
CA PRO A 34 1.82 -18.37 9.88
C PRO A 34 1.73 -17.15 10.81
N GLY A 35 1.11 -16.07 10.34
CA GLY A 35 0.93 -14.83 11.09
C GLY A 35 2.17 -13.92 11.15
N SER A 36 3.25 -14.28 10.45
CA SER A 36 4.49 -13.49 10.44
C SER A 36 4.39 -12.32 9.46
N LEU A 37 4.81 -11.13 9.88
CA LEU A 37 4.99 -9.98 8.99
C LEU A 37 6.24 -10.20 8.12
N VAL A 38 6.05 -10.28 6.81
CA VAL A 38 7.14 -10.61 5.86
C VAL A 38 7.49 -9.50 4.89
N LEU A 39 6.56 -8.58 4.59
CA LEU A 39 6.79 -7.48 3.66
C LEU A 39 5.99 -6.25 4.07
N PHE A 40 6.39 -5.10 3.53
CA PHE A 40 5.61 -3.87 3.51
C PHE A 40 5.23 -3.50 2.08
N TYR A 41 4.08 -2.86 1.90
CA TYR A 41 3.65 -2.27 0.63
C TYR A 41 4.09 -0.80 0.58
N PRO A 42 5.25 -0.51 -0.04
CA PRO A 42 5.77 0.83 -0.04
C PRO A 42 4.94 1.74 -0.95
N GLY A 43 4.75 2.98 -0.55
CA GLY A 43 4.05 3.91 -1.43
C GLY A 43 3.57 5.18 -0.75
N VAL A 44 2.91 6.01 -1.54
CA VAL A 44 2.27 7.24 -1.06
C VAL A 44 0.90 6.89 -0.51
N SER A 45 0.68 7.21 0.76
CA SER A 45 -0.59 7.00 1.45
C SER A 45 -1.50 8.21 1.26
N ILE A 46 -2.71 7.96 0.78
CA ILE A 46 -3.67 8.97 0.35
C ILE A 46 -4.95 8.70 1.12
N ASP A 47 -5.23 9.55 2.11
CA ASP A 47 -6.43 9.43 2.91
C ASP A 47 -7.66 9.83 2.10
N ALA A 48 -8.83 9.35 2.52
CA ALA A 48 -10.09 9.58 1.80
C ALA A 48 -10.41 11.08 1.60
N ALA A 49 -10.03 11.93 2.57
CA ALA A 49 -10.22 13.38 2.47
C ALA A 49 -9.31 14.01 1.39
N ASP A 50 -8.08 13.52 1.24
CA ASP A 50 -7.14 14.02 0.25
C ASP A 50 -7.48 13.55 -1.17
N MET A 51 -8.12 12.39 -1.32
CA MET A 51 -8.58 11.90 -2.63
C MET A 51 -9.52 12.87 -3.33
N LEU A 52 -10.35 13.57 -2.57
CA LEU A 52 -11.30 14.57 -3.09
C LEU A 52 -10.60 15.84 -3.58
N LEU A 53 -9.36 16.06 -3.15
CA LEU A 53 -8.54 17.20 -3.53
C LEU A 53 -7.54 16.86 -4.66
N LEU A 54 -7.51 15.60 -5.11
CA LEU A 54 -6.64 15.20 -6.22
C LEU A 54 -7.03 15.93 -7.50
N PRO A 55 -6.07 16.54 -8.23
CA PRO A 55 -6.34 17.07 -9.56
C PRO A 55 -6.85 15.96 -10.49
N GLY A 56 -8.06 16.15 -11.02
CA GLY A 56 -8.73 15.13 -11.84
C GLY A 56 -9.54 14.08 -11.05
N GLY A 57 -9.52 14.17 -9.71
CA GLY A 57 -10.19 13.26 -8.79
C GLY A 57 -9.56 11.86 -8.80
N THR A 58 -10.37 10.85 -8.50
CA THR A 58 -9.94 9.44 -8.50
C THR A 58 -9.48 8.92 -9.85
N ARG A 59 -9.85 9.60 -10.95
CA ARG A 59 -9.35 9.30 -12.31
C ARG A 59 -7.85 9.46 -12.46
N ALA A 60 -7.20 10.17 -11.54
CA ALA A 60 -5.73 10.24 -11.48
C ALA A 60 -5.07 8.86 -11.33
N PHE A 61 -5.82 7.84 -10.91
CA PHE A 61 -5.35 6.48 -10.77
C PHE A 61 -5.86 5.50 -11.83
N ASP A 62 -6.54 5.97 -12.87
CA ASP A 62 -7.04 5.09 -13.93
C ASP A 62 -5.87 4.33 -14.57
N GLY A 63 -5.98 2.99 -14.58
CA GLY A 63 -4.94 2.09 -15.09
C GLY A 63 -3.75 1.89 -14.16
N ASN A 64 -3.76 2.41 -12.93
CA ASN A 64 -2.72 2.15 -11.95
C ASN A 64 -2.93 0.77 -11.28
N GLU A 65 -2.12 -0.20 -11.67
CA GLU A 65 -2.15 -1.57 -11.16
C GLU A 65 -1.50 -1.72 -9.76
N TYR A 66 -0.88 -0.65 -9.24
CA TYR A 66 -0.13 -0.62 -7.98
C TYR A 66 -0.89 0.10 -6.86
N LEU A 67 -2.22 0.17 -6.96
CA LEU A 67 -3.05 0.70 -5.89
C LEU A 67 -3.45 -0.42 -4.93
N MET A 68 -3.33 -0.14 -3.64
CA MET A 68 -3.90 -0.99 -2.61
C MET A 68 -4.77 -0.17 -1.66
N ALA A 69 -6.02 -0.60 -1.48
CA ALA A 69 -6.96 0.04 -0.57
C ALA A 69 -6.92 -0.62 0.81
N ARG A 70 -6.93 0.20 1.86
CA ARG A 70 -7.18 -0.20 3.25
C ARG A 70 -8.67 -0.15 3.56
N TYR A 71 -9.08 -0.83 4.62
CA TYR A 71 -10.47 -0.83 5.11
C TYR A 71 -10.95 0.55 5.59
N ASP A 72 -10.02 1.38 6.08
CA ASP A 72 -10.29 2.76 6.49
C ASP A 72 -10.37 3.74 5.31
N ARG A 73 -10.46 3.23 4.07
CA ARG A 73 -10.57 3.98 2.81
C ARG A 73 -9.31 4.72 2.40
N THR A 74 -8.18 4.52 3.09
CA THR A 74 -6.88 4.99 2.61
C THR A 74 -6.45 4.18 1.39
N ILE A 75 -5.91 4.84 0.36
CA ILE A 75 -5.25 4.18 -0.77
C ILE A 75 -3.75 4.37 -0.64
N ILE A 76 -2.99 3.32 -0.91
CA ILE A 76 -1.54 3.37 -1.05
C ILE A 76 -1.20 3.21 -2.53
N ASP A 77 -0.52 4.20 -3.11
CA ASP A 77 0.00 4.17 -4.47
C ASP A 77 1.47 3.74 -4.46
N ALA A 78 1.75 2.55 -4.99
CA ALA A 78 3.08 2.00 -5.16
C ALA A 78 3.57 2.05 -6.62
N SER A 79 2.99 2.92 -7.45
CA SER A 79 3.39 3.06 -8.85
C SER A 79 4.86 3.47 -8.97
N PRO A 80 5.54 3.18 -10.11
CA PRO A 80 6.91 3.62 -10.33
C PRO A 80 7.11 5.14 -10.21
N ARG A 81 6.05 5.94 -10.36
CA ARG A 81 6.08 7.39 -10.10
C ARG A 81 6.02 7.69 -8.61
N ALA A 82 5.14 7.03 -7.86
CA ALA A 82 5.01 7.20 -6.41
C ALA A 82 6.26 6.74 -5.66
N LEU A 83 6.86 5.60 -6.04
CA LEU A 83 8.08 5.10 -5.39
C LEU A 83 9.27 6.06 -5.50
N LYS A 84 9.30 6.95 -6.50
CA LYS A 84 10.36 7.97 -6.64
C LYS A 84 10.28 9.08 -5.59
N VAL A 85 9.17 9.23 -4.88
CA VAL A 85 9.03 10.24 -3.83
C VAL A 85 9.37 9.69 -2.44
N LEU A 86 9.55 8.38 -2.30
CA LEU A 86 9.92 7.76 -1.03
C LEU A 86 11.41 8.00 -0.73
N PRO A 87 11.80 8.01 0.56
CA PRO A 87 13.20 8.05 0.95
C PRO A 87 13.98 6.85 0.36
N PRO A 88 15.24 7.04 -0.08
CA PRO A 88 16.06 5.95 -0.59
C PRO A 88 16.22 4.79 0.39
N ASP A 89 16.34 5.09 1.69
CA ASP A 89 16.53 4.06 2.72
C ASP A 89 15.27 3.20 2.93
N ALA A 90 14.08 3.82 2.84
CA ALA A 90 12.81 3.09 2.85
C ALA A 90 12.68 2.10 1.70
N ILE A 91 13.08 2.51 0.49
CA ILE A 91 13.08 1.65 -0.71
C ILE A 91 14.21 0.61 -0.66
N GLY A 92 15.34 0.94 -0.04
CA GLY A 92 16.48 0.04 0.13
C GLY A 92 16.20 -1.11 1.11
N CYS A 93 15.15 -1.01 1.93
CA CYS A 93 14.73 -2.08 2.82
C CYS A 93 14.29 -3.32 2.02
N PRO A 94 14.87 -4.52 2.26
CA PRO A 94 14.50 -5.75 1.55
C PRO A 94 13.03 -6.16 1.70
N LEU A 95 12.34 -5.67 2.74
CA LEU A 95 10.94 -5.97 3.00
C LEU A 95 9.98 -5.03 2.22
N SER A 96 10.48 -3.91 1.68
CA SER A 96 9.71 -2.90 0.93
C SER A 96 9.51 -3.29 -0.53
N VAL A 97 8.96 -4.48 -0.77
CA VAL A 97 8.76 -5.04 -2.13
C VAL A 97 7.39 -5.67 -2.34
N ALA A 98 6.41 -5.46 -1.45
CA ALA A 98 5.10 -6.13 -1.56
C ALA A 98 4.30 -5.75 -2.81
N GLN A 99 4.61 -4.62 -3.46
CA GLN A 99 4.04 -4.22 -4.75
C GLN A 99 4.43 -5.14 -5.92
N MET A 100 5.36 -6.07 -5.70
CA MET A 100 5.80 -7.08 -6.68
C MET A 100 5.23 -8.48 -6.37
N VAL A 101 4.42 -8.63 -5.33
CA VAL A 101 3.78 -9.92 -4.98
C VAL A 101 2.63 -10.17 -5.95
N ASN A 102 2.75 -11.23 -6.76
CA ASN A 102 1.77 -11.52 -7.79
C ASN A 102 0.48 -12.17 -7.26
N HIS A 103 -0.53 -12.17 -8.12
CA HIS A 103 -1.67 -13.05 -7.99
C HIS A 103 -1.26 -14.52 -8.15
N PRO A 104 -1.81 -15.49 -7.37
CA PRO A 104 -1.51 -16.89 -7.60
C PRO A 104 -2.00 -17.34 -8.99
N PRO A 105 -1.24 -18.19 -9.69
CA PRO A 105 -1.75 -18.87 -10.88
C PRO A 105 -2.83 -19.90 -10.50
N GLU A 106 -3.54 -20.42 -11.50
CA GLU A 106 -4.54 -21.47 -11.31
C GLU A 106 -4.00 -22.65 -10.48
N GLY A 107 -4.76 -23.07 -9.48
CA GLY A 107 -4.40 -24.17 -8.58
C GLY A 107 -3.40 -23.82 -7.48
N LYS A 108 -2.89 -22.59 -7.40
CA LYS A 108 -2.10 -22.09 -6.26
C LYS A 108 -2.97 -21.28 -5.32
N LEU A 109 -2.65 -21.36 -4.03
CA LEU A 109 -3.29 -20.56 -3.00
C LEU A 109 -2.43 -19.34 -2.66
N PRO A 110 -3.06 -18.21 -2.28
CA PRO A 110 -2.34 -17.08 -1.73
C PRO A 110 -1.64 -17.50 -0.43
N SER A 111 -0.45 -16.96 -0.22
CA SER A 111 0.39 -17.24 0.96
C SER A 111 0.51 -16.06 1.92
N VAL A 112 0.03 -14.89 1.51
CA VAL A 112 0.04 -13.66 2.30
C VAL A 112 -1.28 -12.90 2.18
N VAL A 113 -1.60 -12.14 3.22
CA VAL A 113 -2.71 -11.18 3.25
C VAL A 113 -2.23 -9.81 3.76
N PRO A 114 -2.80 -8.71 3.24
CA PRO A 114 -2.45 -7.38 3.72
C PRO A 114 -3.08 -7.12 5.10
N ALA A 115 -2.33 -6.46 5.96
CA ALA A 115 -2.73 -5.98 7.27
C ALA A 115 -2.43 -4.48 7.38
N ALA A 116 -3.41 -3.73 7.89
CA ALA A 116 -3.25 -2.31 8.17
C ALA A 116 -2.18 -2.09 9.25
N ILE A 117 -1.24 -1.19 8.97
CA ILE A 117 -0.22 -0.74 9.93
C ILE A 117 -0.30 0.78 10.02
N ASP A 118 -0.26 1.29 11.25
CA ASP A 118 -0.32 2.72 11.55
C ASP A 118 0.96 3.12 12.26
N TRP A 119 1.69 4.08 11.69
CA TRP A 119 2.92 4.62 12.28
C TRP A 119 2.59 5.93 13.00
N GLY A 120 2.62 5.93 14.33
CA GLY A 120 2.45 7.15 15.12
C GLY A 120 3.73 7.98 15.10
N ILE A 121 3.83 8.93 14.17
CA ILE A 121 5.07 9.69 13.93
C ILE A 121 5.44 10.55 15.15
N ASP A 122 4.48 11.27 15.72
CA ASP A 122 4.72 12.08 16.93
C ASP A 122 4.43 11.33 18.23
N MET A 123 4.15 10.01 18.15
CA MET A 123 3.94 9.15 19.32
C MET A 123 5.25 8.50 19.81
N GLY A 124 6.37 9.23 19.70
CA GLY A 124 7.68 8.78 20.16
C GLY A 124 8.48 7.95 19.15
N LEU A 125 8.12 7.98 17.85
CA LEU A 125 9.00 7.44 16.82
C LEU A 125 10.25 8.33 16.74
N HIS A 126 11.43 7.72 16.89
CA HIS A 126 12.69 8.45 16.79
C HIS A 126 12.85 9.04 15.38
N GLU A 127 13.31 10.29 15.27
CA GLU A 127 13.42 11.01 13.99
C GLU A 127 14.24 10.25 12.94
N ASP A 128 15.33 9.59 13.36
CA ASP A 128 16.17 8.74 12.51
C ASP A 128 15.43 7.54 11.87
N LEU A 129 14.28 7.14 12.42
CA LEU A 129 13.48 6.04 11.88
C LEU A 129 12.46 6.51 10.83
N VAL A 130 12.13 7.80 10.79
CA VAL A 130 11.15 8.35 9.84
C VAL A 130 11.58 8.10 8.37
N PRO A 131 12.85 8.30 7.97
CA PRO A 131 13.30 7.99 6.61
C PRO A 131 13.26 6.50 6.26
N LEU A 132 13.12 5.61 7.25
CA LEU A 132 13.07 4.16 7.04
C LEU A 132 11.66 3.65 6.82
N LEU A 133 10.63 4.49 7.04
CA LEU A 133 9.24 4.07 6.90
C LEU A 133 8.91 3.78 5.44
N PRO A 134 8.20 2.68 5.15
CA PRO A 134 7.89 2.28 3.78
C PRO A 134 6.86 3.19 3.12
N ASN A 135 6.30 4.17 3.82
CA ASN A 135 5.25 5.04 3.29
C ASN A 135 5.56 6.51 3.52
N VAL A 136 4.94 7.37 2.73
CA VAL A 136 4.87 8.82 2.99
C VAL A 136 3.44 9.28 2.79
N SER A 137 2.97 10.25 3.58
CA SER A 137 1.63 10.81 3.39
C SER A 137 1.60 11.68 2.13
N TYR A 138 0.48 11.64 1.40
CA TYR A 138 0.25 12.47 0.21
C TYR A 138 0.54 13.94 0.50
N GLN A 139 0.04 14.48 1.62
CA GLN A 139 0.24 15.88 2.01
C GLN A 139 1.71 16.26 2.17
N HIS A 140 2.56 15.30 2.55
CA HIS A 140 4.00 15.44 2.68
C HIS A 140 4.77 15.05 1.41
N SER A 141 4.09 14.56 0.36
CA SER A 141 4.72 14.24 -0.91
C SER A 141 5.12 15.52 -1.65
N ALA A 142 6.26 15.48 -2.37
CA ALA A 142 6.71 16.58 -3.22
C ALA A 142 5.66 16.98 -4.28
N SER A 143 4.78 16.04 -4.67
CA SER A 143 3.67 16.29 -5.60
C SER A 143 2.58 17.16 -4.96
N ALA A 144 2.16 16.86 -3.72
CA ALA A 144 1.21 17.69 -3.00
C ALA A 144 1.81 19.04 -2.61
N GLN A 145 3.09 19.08 -2.21
CA GLN A 145 3.78 20.35 -1.92
C GLN A 145 3.87 21.24 -3.16
N LYS A 146 4.16 20.67 -4.34
CA LYS A 146 4.14 21.42 -5.62
C LYS A 146 2.74 21.89 -6.00
N LEU A 147 1.70 21.10 -5.75
CA LEU A 147 0.30 21.48 -5.99
C LEU A 147 -0.17 22.59 -5.04
N LEU A 148 0.14 22.47 -3.75
CA LEU A 148 -0.11 23.50 -2.73
C LEU A 148 0.68 24.79 -3.04
N ALA A 149 1.91 24.67 -3.54
CA ALA A 149 2.72 25.81 -3.97
C ALA A 149 2.21 26.42 -5.28
N ALA A 150 1.74 25.62 -6.25
CA ALA A 150 1.17 26.12 -7.51
C ALA A 150 -0.20 26.79 -7.33
N GLY A 151 -0.95 26.44 -6.29
CA GLY A 151 -2.21 27.09 -5.90
C GLY A 151 -2.03 28.48 -5.26
N SER A 152 -0.80 28.96 -5.06
CA SER A 152 -0.54 30.28 -4.47
C SER A 152 -0.53 31.45 -5.48
N GLY A 153 -0.82 31.18 -6.77
CA GLY A 153 -0.79 32.16 -7.86
C GLY A 153 -2.12 32.48 -8.54
N GLY A 154 -3.26 32.04 -7.99
CA GLY A 154 -4.60 32.33 -8.53
C GLY A 154 -5.54 32.84 -7.43
N GLU A 155 -6.59 33.56 -7.84
CA GLU A 155 -7.65 34.11 -6.97
C GLU A 155 -8.03 33.14 -5.82
N PRO A 156 -8.16 33.63 -4.58
CA PRO A 156 -8.22 32.79 -3.39
C PRO A 156 -9.52 32.00 -3.38
N ILE A 157 -9.46 30.73 -3.82
CA ILE A 157 -10.37 29.73 -3.29
C ILE A 157 -9.91 29.53 -1.85
N GLU A 158 -10.67 30.14 -0.95
CA GLU A 158 -10.30 30.35 0.44
C GLU A 158 -9.86 29.05 1.10
N ARG A 159 -8.68 29.06 1.75
CA ARG A 159 -8.26 28.02 2.71
C ARG A 159 -9.41 27.55 3.62
N ASN A 160 -10.30 28.48 3.97
CA ASN A 160 -11.53 28.24 4.73
C ASN A 160 -12.49 27.21 4.13
N LEU A 161 -12.62 27.13 2.80
CA LEU A 161 -13.49 26.17 2.11
C LEU A 161 -12.88 24.76 2.15
N LEU A 162 -11.56 24.66 1.97
CA LEU A 162 -10.85 23.39 2.13
C LEU A 162 -10.91 22.91 3.59
N ASP A 163 -10.75 23.82 4.54
CA ASP A 163 -10.79 23.49 5.97
C ASP A 163 -12.22 23.11 6.41
N HIS A 164 -13.25 23.82 5.93
CA HIS A 164 -14.66 23.42 6.14
C HIS A 164 -15.00 22.09 5.50
N PHE A 165 -14.50 21.84 4.28
CA PHE A 165 -14.73 20.59 3.57
C PHE A 165 -14.03 19.41 4.28
N ARG A 166 -12.79 19.61 4.73
CA ARG A 166 -12.06 18.65 5.58
C ARG A 166 -12.79 18.38 6.90
N ALA A 167 -13.29 19.43 7.56
CA ALA A 167 -14.09 19.30 8.78
C ALA A 167 -15.39 18.53 8.52
N SER A 168 -16.10 18.81 7.43
CA SER A 168 -17.34 18.11 7.06
C SER A 168 -17.13 16.64 6.71
N LEU A 169 -15.98 16.27 6.12
CA LEU A 169 -15.61 14.87 5.90
C LEU A 169 -15.17 14.16 7.19
N ALA A 170 -14.53 14.89 8.11
CA ALA A 170 -14.19 14.43 9.44
C ALA A 170 -15.42 14.24 10.35
N GLU A 171 -16.56 14.90 10.08
CA GLU A 171 -17.80 14.62 10.81
C GLU A 171 -18.38 13.23 10.49
N GLY A 172 -18.06 12.64 9.33
CA GLY A 172 -18.48 11.29 8.92
C GLY A 172 -17.50 10.16 9.31
N VAL A 173 -16.30 10.50 9.76
CA VAL A 173 -15.23 9.60 10.20
C VAL A 173 -14.68 10.20 11.48
N ARG A 174 -15.04 9.65 12.66
CA ARG A 174 -14.61 10.18 13.97
C ARG A 174 -13.17 10.69 13.88
N PRO A 175 -12.90 11.99 14.07
CA PRO A 175 -11.53 12.46 14.11
C PRO A 175 -10.83 11.70 15.25
N PRO A 176 -9.59 11.21 15.05
CA PRO A 176 -8.80 10.77 16.19
C PRO A 176 -8.74 11.94 17.18
N GLU A 177 -8.95 11.65 18.46
CA GLU A 177 -8.92 12.69 19.48
C GLU A 177 -7.58 13.45 19.40
N PRO A 178 -7.56 14.76 19.72
CA PRO A 178 -6.40 15.64 19.55
C PRO A 178 -5.14 15.25 20.35
N GLU A 179 -5.13 14.10 21.02
CA GLU A 179 -3.96 13.51 21.68
C GLU A 179 -3.15 12.57 20.77
N GLU A 180 -3.67 12.14 19.62
CA GLU A 180 -2.95 11.28 18.67
C GLU A 180 -2.22 12.12 17.61
N GLY A 181 -0.89 12.10 17.63
CA GLY A 181 -0.05 12.73 16.61
C GLY A 181 -0.30 12.21 15.19
N PRO A 182 0.29 12.81 14.14
CA PRO A 182 0.10 12.39 12.75
C PRO A 182 0.39 10.89 12.59
N ILE A 183 -0.63 10.16 12.13
CA ILE A 183 -0.55 8.74 11.82
C ILE A 183 -0.25 8.57 10.35
N LEU A 184 0.90 8.00 10.02
CA LEU A 184 1.17 7.54 8.67
C LEU A 184 0.54 6.15 8.50
N LYS A 185 -0.38 6.02 7.55
CA LYS A 185 -1.06 4.76 7.22
C LYS A 185 -0.18 3.93 6.27
N GLY A 186 -0.02 2.64 6.53
CA GLY A 186 0.77 1.72 5.71
C GLY A 186 0.13 0.34 5.57
N LEU A 187 0.76 -0.57 4.84
CA LEU A 187 0.33 -1.97 4.75
C LEU A 187 1.51 -2.90 4.98
N GLY A 188 1.33 -3.85 5.88
CA GLY A 188 2.19 -5.00 6.07
C GLY A 188 1.55 -6.25 5.49
N PHE A 189 2.35 -7.23 5.12
CA PHE A 189 1.86 -8.50 4.59
C PHE A 189 2.18 -9.61 5.58
N ILE A 190 1.14 -10.29 6.05
CA ILE A 190 1.25 -11.39 7.00
C ILE A 190 1.05 -12.72 6.30
N THR A 191 1.83 -13.72 6.69
CA THR A 191 1.71 -15.08 6.15
C THR A 191 0.42 -15.75 6.62
N THR A 192 -0.25 -16.49 5.74
CA THR A 192 -1.49 -17.22 6.08
C THR A 192 -1.25 -18.68 6.47
N ARG A 193 -0.06 -19.19 6.14
CA ARG A 193 0.40 -20.56 6.40
C ARG A 193 1.89 -20.56 6.62
N VAL A 194 2.44 -21.73 6.97
CA VAL A 194 3.89 -21.91 6.97
C VAL A 194 4.42 -21.77 5.55
N LEU A 195 5.53 -21.05 5.40
CA LEU A 195 6.23 -20.87 4.13
C LEU A 195 7.57 -21.57 4.15
N HIS A 196 7.98 -22.09 2.99
CA HIS A 196 9.26 -22.75 2.80
C HIS A 196 9.82 -22.48 1.41
N ASP A 197 10.90 -21.69 1.33
CA ASP A 197 11.70 -21.50 0.09
C ASP A 197 10.84 -21.34 -1.18
N GLU A 198 9.88 -20.41 -1.17
CA GLU A 198 8.82 -20.32 -2.17
C GLU A 198 8.44 -18.88 -2.54
N GLU A 199 7.73 -18.75 -3.67
CA GLU A 199 7.13 -17.49 -4.12
C GLU A 199 5.92 -17.11 -3.26
N LEU A 200 5.78 -15.82 -3.00
CA LEU A 200 4.64 -15.24 -2.33
C LEU A 200 3.54 -14.89 -3.33
N PHE A 201 2.30 -15.16 -2.94
CA PHE A 201 1.13 -14.83 -3.73
C PHE A 201 0.07 -14.13 -2.89
N LEU A 202 -0.53 -13.09 -3.48
CA LEU A 202 -1.60 -12.31 -2.91
C LEU A 202 -2.88 -12.53 -3.73
N ASN A 203 -4.01 -12.80 -3.07
CA ASN A 203 -5.28 -12.74 -3.78
C ASN A 203 -5.65 -11.27 -4.06
N TYR A 204 -5.63 -10.86 -5.33
CA TYR A 204 -5.92 -9.49 -5.77
C TYR A 204 -7.42 -9.16 -5.70
N ARG A 205 -8.29 -10.20 -5.68
CA ARG A 205 -9.75 -10.07 -5.48
C ARG A 205 -10.40 -9.07 -6.44
N PHE A 206 -10.20 -9.26 -7.73
CA PHE A 206 -10.81 -8.42 -8.75
C PHE A 206 -12.35 -8.46 -8.65
N ASN A 207 -12.99 -7.34 -8.98
CA ASN A 207 -14.45 -7.24 -8.93
C ASN A 207 -15.10 -8.14 -10.00
N PRO A 208 -15.90 -9.16 -9.64
CA PRO A 208 -16.56 -10.05 -10.60
C PRO A 208 -17.48 -9.32 -11.58
N ARG A 209 -18.01 -8.14 -11.22
CA ARG A 209 -18.92 -7.35 -12.07
C ARG A 209 -18.24 -6.74 -13.30
N ASN A 210 -16.91 -6.59 -13.28
CA ASN A 210 -16.17 -5.93 -14.36
C ASN A 210 -15.60 -6.92 -15.40
N GLY A 211 -15.84 -8.23 -15.20
CA GLY A 211 -15.11 -9.28 -15.93
C GLY A 211 -13.65 -9.37 -15.49
N TYR A 212 -12.99 -10.47 -15.87
CA TYR A 212 -11.60 -10.74 -15.49
C TYR A 212 -10.64 -10.60 -16.68
N PRO A 213 -9.44 -10.06 -16.47
CA PRO A 213 -8.35 -10.20 -17.43
C PRO A 213 -8.06 -11.69 -17.71
N LYS A 214 -7.60 -12.01 -18.93
CA LYS A 214 -7.33 -13.40 -19.33
C LYS A 214 -6.28 -14.11 -18.46
N TRP A 215 -5.39 -13.36 -17.80
CA TRP A 215 -4.35 -13.89 -16.93
C TRP A 215 -4.86 -14.15 -15.50
N TYR A 216 -6.02 -13.63 -15.12
CA TYR A 216 -6.54 -13.71 -13.76
C TYR A 216 -7.39 -14.97 -13.58
N THR A 217 -7.11 -15.72 -12.52
CA THR A 217 -7.91 -16.89 -12.11
C THR A 217 -8.48 -16.63 -10.72
N PRO A 218 -9.80 -16.51 -10.55
CA PRO A 218 -10.40 -16.30 -9.23
C PRO A 218 -10.02 -17.43 -8.26
N VAL A 219 -9.53 -17.06 -7.08
CA VAL A 219 -9.16 -18.03 -6.03
C VAL A 219 -10.41 -18.61 -5.36
N ASP A 220 -11.39 -17.75 -5.06
CA ASP A 220 -12.68 -18.12 -4.47
C ASP A 220 -13.78 -17.18 -5.00
N GLN A 221 -14.54 -17.67 -5.99
CA GLN A 221 -15.58 -16.88 -6.65
C GLN A 221 -16.75 -16.55 -5.72
N GLU A 222 -17.06 -17.43 -4.75
CA GLU A 222 -18.14 -17.20 -3.81
C GLU A 222 -17.76 -16.07 -2.85
N GLU A 223 -16.54 -16.14 -2.30
CA GLU A 223 -16.01 -15.10 -1.43
C GLU A 223 -15.89 -13.74 -2.15
N ASP A 224 -15.39 -13.74 -3.39
CA ASP A 224 -15.30 -12.52 -4.20
C ASP A 224 -16.70 -11.94 -4.47
N THR A 225 -17.70 -12.77 -4.77
CA THR A 225 -19.09 -12.31 -4.94
C THR A 225 -19.65 -11.69 -3.66
N ARG A 226 -19.42 -12.31 -2.49
CA ARG A 226 -19.88 -11.75 -1.20
C ARG A 226 -19.19 -10.44 -0.85
N ARG A 227 -17.89 -10.31 -1.15
CA ARG A 227 -17.11 -9.09 -0.89
C ARG A 227 -17.57 -7.92 -1.74
N TRP A 228 -17.98 -8.18 -2.99
CA TRP A 228 -18.37 -7.16 -3.96
C TRP A 228 -19.89 -7.02 -4.12
N ALA A 229 -20.69 -7.70 -3.29
CA ALA A 229 -22.14 -7.59 -3.25
C ALA A 229 -22.57 -6.18 -2.78
#